data_AF-A0A1A2H6F5-F1
#
_entry.id   AF-A0A1A2H6F5-F1
#
_cell.length_a   1.000
_cell.length_b   1.000
_cell.length_c   1.000
_cell.angle_alpha   90.00
_cell.angle_beta   90.00
_cell.angle_gamma   90.00
#
_symmetry.space_group_name_H-M   'P 1'
#
loop_
_entity.id
_entity.type
_entity.pdbx_description
1 polymer ?
#
loop_
_entity_poly.entity_id
_entity_poly.type
_entity_poly.pdbx_seq_one_letter_code
_entity_poly.pdbx_strand_id
1 'polypeptide(L)'
;MKRGLTVVAAGAAILAAGIAGCSSNKGTTVSGGGVTASTGGTTKVIIDGKDQNVQGSTVCTKAAGNVNIAVGGSNTGISVVLTDANPPGVKAVQLGNVNGVTLQYAQGGQGNASATKDGNTYKITGTATGVDMANPMQPVNKPFEIDATCS
;
A
#
# COMPACT_ATOMS: atom_id res chain seq x y z
N MET A 1 -30.67 53.57 3.43
CA MET A 1 -29.66 52.55 3.08
C MET A 1 -28.93 52.14 4.35
N LYS A 2 -28.51 50.86 4.41
CA LYS A 2 -27.87 50.12 5.53
C LYS A 2 -28.86 49.39 6.46
N ARG A 3 -29.28 48.20 5.99
CA ARG A 3 -29.86 47.11 6.79
C ARG A 3 -28.70 46.32 7.40
N GLY A 4 -28.59 46.31 8.73
CA GLY A 4 -27.69 45.40 9.45
C GLY A 4 -28.54 44.37 10.17
N LEU A 5 -28.64 43.15 9.61
CA LEU A 5 -29.33 42.04 10.24
C LEU A 5 -28.30 41.28 11.09
N THR A 6 -28.33 41.48 12.40
CA THR A 6 -27.65 40.63 13.38
C THR A 6 -28.41 39.32 13.51
N VAL A 7 -27.84 38.22 13.03
CA VAL A 7 -28.33 36.87 13.33
C VAL A 7 -27.28 36.16 14.17
N VAL A 8 -27.53 36.15 15.48
CA VAL A 8 -26.98 35.16 16.40
C VAL A 8 -27.93 33.97 16.36
N ALA A 9 -27.43 32.80 15.96
CA ALA A 9 -28.07 31.52 16.26
C ALA A 9 -26.98 30.45 16.41
N ALA A 10 -26.99 29.87 17.60
CA ALA A 10 -26.06 28.87 18.10
C ALA A 10 -26.14 27.54 17.33
N GLY A 11 -25.01 26.82 17.31
CA GLY A 11 -24.93 25.46 16.76
C GLY A 11 -23.51 24.90 16.85
N ALA A 12 -22.96 24.84 18.06
CA ALA A 12 -21.73 24.12 18.33
C ALA A 12 -21.97 22.61 18.15
N ALA A 13 -21.61 22.07 16.99
CA ALA A 13 -21.46 20.63 16.84
C ALA A 13 -20.13 20.23 17.48
N ILE A 14 -20.21 19.78 18.73
CA ILE A 14 -19.12 19.17 19.49
C ILE A 14 -18.68 17.93 18.72
N LEU A 15 -17.60 18.03 17.95
CA LEU A 15 -16.91 16.86 17.44
C LEU A 15 -16.27 16.18 18.65
N ALA A 16 -16.87 15.06 19.06
CA ALA A 16 -16.44 14.26 20.18
C ALA A 16 -14.94 13.95 20.05
N ALA A 17 -14.19 14.45 21.02
CA ALA A 17 -12.84 14.00 21.32
C ALA A 17 -12.90 12.52 21.70
N GLY A 18 -12.44 11.66 20.80
CA GLY A 18 -12.04 10.30 21.12
C GLY A 18 -10.55 10.25 21.43
N ILE A 19 -10.11 10.86 22.54
CA ILE A 19 -8.80 10.55 23.12
C ILE A 19 -8.95 9.33 24.02
N ALA A 20 -8.61 8.16 23.51
CA ALA A 20 -8.38 6.98 24.32
C ALA A 20 -7.23 6.14 23.75
N GLY A 21 -6.10 6.18 24.44
CA GLY A 21 -5.13 5.08 24.45
C GLY A 21 -3.86 5.31 23.66
N CYS A 22 -2.88 6.00 24.27
CA CYS A 22 -1.50 5.61 24.11
C CYS A 22 -1.35 4.17 24.64
N SER A 23 -1.40 3.21 23.72
CA SER A 23 -0.90 1.85 23.94
C SER A 23 -0.30 1.38 22.62
N SER A 24 0.94 0.91 22.73
CA SER A 24 1.93 0.68 21.68
C SER A 24 1.35 -0.01 20.43
N ASN A 25 1.68 0.54 19.25
CA ASN A 25 1.40 -0.01 17.91
C ASN A 25 -0.10 -0.20 17.54
N LYS A 26 -0.91 0.86 17.60
CA LYS A 26 -2.27 0.86 17.03
C LYS A 26 -2.28 1.58 15.68
N GLY A 27 -2.64 0.84 14.63
CA GLY A 27 -2.88 1.41 13.30
C GLY A 27 -4.07 2.38 13.29
N THR A 28 -4.09 3.31 12.33
CA THR A 28 -5.16 4.30 12.16
C THR A 28 -5.87 4.07 10.83
N THR A 29 -7.19 3.93 10.88
CA THR A 29 -8.06 3.85 9.69
C THR A 29 -8.84 5.16 9.53
N VAL A 30 -8.86 5.71 8.32
CA VAL A 30 -9.66 6.89 7.95
C VAL A 30 -10.46 6.54 6.70
N SER A 31 -11.75 6.89 6.68
CA SER A 31 -12.63 6.62 5.55
C SER A 31 -13.47 7.85 5.21
N GLY A 32 -13.63 8.13 3.91
CA GLY A 32 -14.41 9.27 3.42
C GLY A 32 -14.47 9.29 1.89
N GLY A 33 -15.62 9.71 1.33
CA GLY A 33 -15.77 9.89 -0.13
C GLY A 33 -15.50 8.63 -0.98
N GLY A 34 -15.77 7.43 -0.45
CA GLY A 34 -15.48 6.16 -1.15
C GLY A 34 -14.02 5.72 -1.11
N VAL A 35 -13.17 6.41 -0.33
CA VAL A 35 -11.77 6.06 -0.09
C VAL A 35 -11.61 5.60 1.35
N THR A 36 -10.85 4.52 1.56
CA THR A 36 -10.47 4.05 2.90
C THR A 36 -8.96 3.90 2.96
N ALA A 37 -8.31 4.48 3.97
CA ALA A 37 -6.89 4.33 4.22
C ALA A 37 -6.66 3.74 5.62
N SER A 38 -5.74 2.79 5.72
CA SER A 38 -5.26 2.19 6.96
C SER A 38 -3.76 2.32 7.05
N THR A 39 -3.24 2.69 8.21
CA THR A 39 -1.80 2.77 8.50
C THR A 39 -1.48 1.90 9.70
N GLY A 40 -0.23 1.42 9.82
CA GLY A 40 0.21 0.61 10.96
C GLY A 40 0.20 -0.90 10.71
N GLY A 41 -0.01 -1.29 9.45
CA GLY A 41 0.13 -2.67 9.02
C GLY A 41 1.59 -3.15 9.00
N THR A 42 1.78 -4.46 8.96
CA THR A 42 3.10 -5.10 8.84
C THR A 42 3.24 -5.72 7.45
N THR A 43 4.47 -5.74 6.94
CA THR A 43 4.78 -6.42 5.68
C THR A 43 6.09 -7.16 5.79
N LYS A 44 6.13 -8.37 5.24
CA LYS A 44 7.37 -9.11 4.95
C LYS A 44 7.56 -9.14 3.43
N VAL A 45 8.77 -8.86 2.97
CA VAL A 45 9.12 -8.87 1.55
C VAL A 45 10.33 -9.76 1.33
N ILE A 46 10.18 -10.76 0.48
CA ILE A 46 11.25 -11.66 0.06
C ILE A 46 11.47 -11.46 -1.44
N ILE A 47 12.72 -11.26 -1.84
CA ILE A 47 13.13 -11.13 -3.24
C ILE A 47 14.29 -12.08 -3.47
N ASP A 48 14.17 -12.95 -4.47
CA ASP A 48 15.18 -13.96 -4.78
C ASP A 48 15.52 -14.88 -3.59
N GLY A 49 14.50 -15.20 -2.79
CA GLY A 49 14.65 -16.00 -1.56
C GLY A 49 15.30 -15.26 -0.38
N LYS A 50 15.62 -13.96 -0.52
CA LYS A 50 16.23 -13.14 0.53
C LYS A 50 15.20 -12.21 1.13
N ASP A 51 15.07 -12.26 2.46
CA ASP A 51 14.27 -11.30 3.21
C ASP A 51 14.90 -9.90 3.06
N GLN A 52 14.08 -8.93 2.67
CA GLN A 52 14.51 -7.54 2.49
C GLN A 52 14.55 -6.76 3.82
N ASN A 53 14.03 -7.35 4.91
CA ASN A 53 13.99 -6.75 6.24
C ASN A 53 13.44 -5.31 6.20
N VAL A 54 12.30 -5.15 5.53
CA VAL A 54 11.73 -3.84 5.23
C VAL A 54 11.28 -3.15 6.51
N GLN A 55 11.83 -1.98 6.76
CA GLN A 55 11.50 -1.16 7.93
C GLN A 55 10.38 -0.16 7.61
N GLY A 56 9.58 0.16 8.62
CA GLY A 56 8.51 1.16 8.53
C GLY A 56 7.11 0.55 8.56
N SER A 57 6.10 1.40 8.34
CA SER A 57 4.69 0.99 8.38
C SER A 57 4.17 0.56 7.01
N THR A 58 3.15 -0.29 7.03
CA THR A 58 2.37 -0.59 5.83
C THR A 58 1.15 0.32 5.80
N VAL A 59 0.90 0.93 4.65
CA VAL A 59 -0.27 1.76 4.40
C VAL A 59 -1.09 1.11 3.30
N CYS A 60 -2.35 0.84 3.58
CA CYS A 60 -3.28 0.31 2.59
C CYS A 60 -4.37 1.32 2.29
N THR A 61 -4.59 1.61 1.01
CA THR A 61 -5.63 2.53 0.54
C THR A 61 -6.53 1.83 -0.45
N LYS A 62 -7.81 1.75 -0.12
CA LYS A 62 -8.87 1.32 -1.03
C LYS A 62 -9.49 2.52 -1.73
N ALA A 63 -9.45 2.52 -3.05
CA ALA A 63 -10.05 3.56 -3.87
C ALA A 63 -10.33 3.04 -5.28
N ALA A 64 -11.43 3.48 -5.89
CA ALA A 64 -11.76 3.19 -7.28
C ALA A 64 -11.67 1.68 -7.67
N GLY A 65 -12.14 0.80 -6.78
CA GLY A 65 -12.12 -0.65 -7.01
C GLY A 65 -10.74 -1.32 -6.88
N ASN A 66 -9.74 -0.61 -6.36
CA ASN A 66 -8.40 -1.14 -6.12
C ASN A 66 -8.02 -1.09 -4.64
N VAL A 67 -7.11 -1.97 -4.24
CA VAL A 67 -6.37 -1.94 -2.98
C VAL A 67 -4.92 -1.59 -3.31
N ASN A 68 -4.45 -0.46 -2.80
CA ASN A 68 -3.09 0.03 -2.96
C ASN A 68 -2.36 -0.21 -1.65
N ILE A 69 -1.26 -0.95 -1.67
CA ILE A 69 -0.45 -1.24 -0.49
C ILE A 69 0.90 -0.57 -0.69
N ALA A 70 1.25 0.38 0.16
CA ALA A 70 2.58 0.98 0.21
C ALA A 70 3.32 0.44 1.43
N VAL A 71 4.58 0.06 1.25
CA VAL A 71 5.37 -0.61 2.28
C VAL A 71 6.59 0.23 2.66
N GLY A 72 6.71 0.50 3.96
CA GLY A 72 7.80 1.27 4.53
C GLY A 72 7.59 2.78 4.37
N GLY A 73 8.70 3.53 4.29
CA GLY A 73 8.69 4.98 4.13
C GLY A 73 8.90 5.44 2.68
N SER A 74 9.09 6.75 2.51
CA SER A 74 9.33 7.39 1.20
C SER A 74 10.51 6.79 0.41
N ASN A 75 11.43 6.12 1.10
CA ASN A 75 12.70 5.66 0.55
C ASN A 75 12.72 4.17 0.17
N THR A 76 11.73 3.37 0.60
CA THR A 76 11.69 1.94 0.25
C THR A 76 11.23 1.71 -1.19
N GLY A 77 10.29 2.53 -1.67
CA GLY A 77 9.79 2.42 -3.04
C GLY A 77 9.05 1.12 -3.34
N ILE A 78 8.55 0.42 -2.31
CA ILE A 78 7.80 -0.83 -2.46
C ILE A 78 6.30 -0.51 -2.46
N SER A 79 5.60 -0.96 -3.49
CA SER A 79 4.15 -0.81 -3.59
C SER A 79 3.48 -1.94 -4.36
N VAL A 80 2.20 -2.18 -4.06
CA VAL A 80 1.38 -3.19 -4.71
C VAL A 80 0.03 -2.58 -5.05
N VAL A 81 -0.47 -2.85 -6.25
CA VAL A 81 -1.82 -2.50 -6.68
C VAL A 81 -2.58 -3.78 -6.99
N LEU A 82 -3.66 -4.01 -6.24
CA LEU A 82 -4.56 -5.15 -6.39
C LEU A 82 -5.96 -4.65 -6.76
N THR A 83 -6.78 -5.49 -7.38
CA THR A 83 -8.22 -5.25 -7.43
C THR A 83 -8.84 -5.48 -6.05
N ASP A 84 -9.85 -4.71 -5.66
CA ASP A 84 -10.67 -4.97 -4.47
C ASP A 84 -11.74 -6.05 -4.75
N ALA A 85 -11.27 -7.23 -5.17
CA ALA A 85 -12.07 -8.41 -5.49
C ALA A 85 -11.62 -9.60 -4.61
N ASN A 86 -12.37 -10.70 -4.68
CA ASN A 86 -12.02 -11.94 -3.97
C ASN A 86 -12.14 -13.16 -4.91
N PRO A 87 -11.04 -13.77 -5.36
CA PRO A 87 -9.65 -13.42 -5.04
C PRO A 87 -9.22 -12.09 -5.70
N PRO A 88 -8.24 -11.38 -5.12
CA PRO A 88 -7.69 -10.17 -5.73
C PRO A 88 -6.81 -10.49 -6.94
N GLY A 89 -6.99 -9.77 -8.05
CA GLY A 89 -6.06 -9.76 -9.17
C GLY A 89 -4.91 -8.76 -8.93
N VAL A 90 -3.68 -9.15 -9.30
CA VAL A 90 -2.50 -8.26 -9.20
C VAL A 90 -2.39 -7.39 -10.44
N LYS A 91 -2.45 -6.07 -10.25
CA LYS A 91 -2.30 -5.07 -11.32
C LYS A 91 -0.86 -4.63 -11.49
N ALA A 92 -0.17 -4.33 -10.39
CA ALA A 92 1.23 -3.94 -10.40
C ALA A 92 1.91 -4.27 -9.07
N VAL A 93 3.22 -4.50 -9.13
CA VAL A 93 4.12 -4.61 -7.98
C VAL A 93 5.37 -3.82 -8.30
N GLN A 94 5.78 -2.93 -7.41
CA GLN A 94 7.07 -2.26 -7.44
C GLN A 94 7.85 -2.73 -6.22
N LEU A 95 9.09 -3.21 -6.41
CA LEU A 95 9.94 -3.75 -5.34
C LEU A 95 11.09 -2.81 -4.95
N GLY A 96 11.06 -1.56 -5.43
CA GLY A 96 12.17 -0.62 -5.28
C GLY A 96 13.41 -1.04 -6.08
N ASN A 97 14.57 -0.52 -5.65
CA ASN A 97 15.87 -0.84 -6.21
C ASN A 97 16.53 -1.97 -5.40
N VAL A 98 16.91 -3.04 -6.07
CA VAL A 98 17.60 -4.20 -5.48
C VAL A 98 18.90 -4.40 -6.23
N ASN A 99 20.04 -4.17 -5.56
CA ASN A 99 21.38 -4.29 -6.13
C ASN A 99 21.58 -3.50 -7.43
N GLY A 100 21.05 -2.27 -7.51
CA GLY A 100 21.18 -1.42 -8.69
C GLY A 100 20.08 -1.62 -9.74
N VAL A 101 19.24 -2.64 -9.60
CA VAL A 101 18.14 -2.94 -10.54
C VAL A 101 16.80 -2.59 -9.92
N THR A 102 16.03 -1.74 -10.58
CA THR A 102 14.64 -1.47 -10.20
C THR A 102 13.75 -2.62 -10.69
N LEU A 103 13.14 -3.35 -9.76
CA LEU A 103 12.33 -4.53 -10.05
C LEU A 103 10.84 -4.23 -9.95
N GLN A 104 10.07 -4.61 -10.97
CA GLN A 104 8.64 -4.40 -11.02
C GLN A 104 7.89 -5.47 -11.81
N TYR A 105 6.60 -5.58 -11.57
CA TYR A 105 5.63 -6.31 -12.38
C TYR A 105 4.46 -5.39 -12.72
N ALA A 106 3.93 -5.49 -13.93
CA ALA A 106 2.70 -4.85 -14.35
C ALA A 106 1.88 -5.82 -15.20
N GLN A 107 0.56 -5.85 -14.99
CA GLN A 107 -0.34 -6.72 -15.74
C GLN A 107 -0.23 -6.45 -17.25
N GLY A 108 -0.05 -7.51 -18.05
CA GLY A 108 0.15 -7.43 -19.50
C GLY A 108 1.60 -7.14 -19.92
N GLY A 109 2.51 -6.93 -18.97
CA GLY A 109 3.95 -6.82 -19.20
C GLY A 109 4.69 -8.16 -19.03
N GLN A 110 5.99 -8.06 -18.75
CA GLN A 110 6.84 -9.22 -18.44
C GLN A 110 6.65 -9.69 -16.99
N GLY A 111 6.98 -10.96 -16.74
CA GLY A 111 6.81 -11.60 -15.43
C GLY A 111 5.37 -12.07 -15.18
N ASN A 112 5.09 -12.39 -13.93
CA ASN A 112 3.79 -12.90 -13.50
C ASN A 112 3.55 -12.53 -12.04
N ALA A 113 2.29 -12.37 -11.63
CA ALA A 113 1.95 -12.24 -10.22
C ALA A 113 0.55 -12.79 -9.93
N SER A 114 0.38 -13.30 -8.72
CA SER A 114 -0.90 -13.76 -8.18
C SER A 114 -1.05 -13.29 -6.74
N ALA A 115 -2.29 -13.14 -6.28
CA ALA A 115 -2.56 -12.76 -4.91
C ALA A 115 -3.72 -13.55 -4.31
N THR A 116 -3.60 -13.83 -3.02
CA THR A 116 -4.67 -14.34 -2.18
C THR A 116 -4.92 -13.37 -1.05
N LYS A 117 -6.13 -13.41 -0.50
CA LYS A 117 -6.53 -12.58 0.64
C LYS A 117 -7.17 -13.45 1.71
N ASP A 118 -6.72 -13.28 2.94
CA ASP A 118 -7.33 -13.87 4.13
C ASP A 118 -7.54 -12.76 5.17
N GLY A 119 -8.81 -12.43 5.46
CA GLY A 119 -9.15 -11.27 6.28
C GLY A 119 -8.54 -9.97 5.73
N ASN A 120 -7.61 -9.38 6.49
CA ASN A 120 -6.86 -8.18 6.08
C ASN A 120 -5.44 -8.47 5.57
N THR A 121 -5.08 -9.74 5.46
CA THR A 121 -3.76 -10.19 5.02
C THR A 121 -3.80 -10.51 3.53
N TYR A 122 -2.86 -9.94 2.79
CA TYR A 122 -2.63 -10.19 1.38
C TYR A 122 -1.32 -10.94 1.22
N LYS A 123 -1.36 -12.06 0.52
CA LYS A 123 -0.17 -12.78 0.09
C LYS A 123 -0.04 -12.62 -1.42
N ILE A 124 1.08 -12.04 -1.86
CA ILE A 124 1.37 -11.76 -3.26
C ILE A 124 2.65 -12.50 -3.64
N THR A 125 2.59 -13.29 -4.71
CA THR A 125 3.74 -14.03 -5.21
C THR A 125 3.89 -13.83 -6.71
N GLY A 126 5.12 -13.85 -7.21
CA GLY A 126 5.35 -13.64 -8.62
C GLY A 126 6.81 -13.58 -9.03
N THR A 127 7.02 -13.14 -10.25
CA THR A 127 8.33 -12.81 -10.82
C THR A 127 8.28 -11.36 -11.29
N ALA A 128 9.14 -10.52 -10.71
CA ALA A 128 9.35 -9.15 -11.12
C ALA A 128 10.52 -9.06 -12.10
N THR A 129 10.46 -8.07 -12.99
CA THR A 129 11.45 -7.82 -14.02
C THR A 129 12.07 -6.45 -13.86
N GLY A 130 13.33 -6.30 -14.26
CA GLY A 130 14.03 -5.02 -14.28
C GLY A 130 15.12 -5.01 -15.34
N VAL A 131 15.71 -3.84 -15.56
CA VAL A 131 16.84 -3.67 -16.48
C VAL A 131 18.09 -3.38 -15.67
N ASP A 132 19.14 -4.16 -15.89
CA ASP A 132 20.47 -3.85 -15.39
C ASP A 132 21.17 -2.91 -16.39
N MET A 133 21.52 -1.70 -15.96
CA MET A 133 22.18 -0.72 -16.83
C MET A 133 23.62 -1.13 -17.19
N ALA A 134 24.24 -2.04 -16.44
CA ALA A 134 25.52 -2.65 -16.81
C ALA A 134 25.36 -3.68 -17.94
N ASN A 135 24.16 -4.24 -18.13
CA ASN A 135 23.84 -5.19 -19.20
C ASN A 135 22.39 -5.03 -19.70
N PRO A 136 22.06 -3.95 -20.43
CA PRO A 136 20.68 -3.60 -20.78
C PRO A 136 20.06 -4.52 -21.83
N MET A 137 20.84 -5.42 -22.42
CA MET A 137 20.36 -6.37 -23.43
C MET A 137 19.63 -7.58 -22.83
N GLN A 138 19.79 -7.84 -21.52
CA GLN A 138 19.13 -8.95 -20.86
C GLN A 138 18.31 -8.48 -19.65
N PRO A 139 16.99 -8.74 -19.63
CA PRO A 139 16.17 -8.40 -18.47
C PRO A 139 16.56 -9.25 -17.27
N VAL A 140 16.55 -8.64 -16.09
CA VAL A 140 16.75 -9.31 -14.82
C VAL A 140 15.39 -9.74 -14.27
N ASN A 141 15.21 -11.04 -14.07
CA ASN A 141 13.99 -11.61 -13.52
C ASN A 141 14.25 -12.13 -12.11
N LYS A 142 13.43 -11.74 -11.14
CA LYS A 142 13.56 -12.16 -9.75
C LYS A 142 12.22 -12.61 -9.17
N PRO A 143 12.14 -13.81 -8.57
CA PRO A 143 10.94 -14.21 -7.85
C PRO A 143 10.78 -13.34 -6.60
N PHE A 144 9.53 -13.09 -6.22
CA PHE A 144 9.21 -12.36 -5.00
C PHE A 144 8.02 -12.96 -4.27
N GLU A 145 7.98 -12.69 -2.96
CA GLU A 145 6.86 -12.98 -2.07
C GLU A 145 6.65 -11.76 -1.15
N ILE A 146 5.41 -11.30 -1.04
CA ILE A 146 5.01 -10.20 -0.16
C ILE A 146 3.84 -10.70 0.68
N ASP A 147 4.02 -10.69 2.01
CA ASP A 147 2.95 -10.90 2.97
C ASP A 147 2.66 -9.57 3.65
N ALA A 148 1.54 -8.94 3.32
CA ALA A 148 1.15 -7.63 3.82
C ALA A 148 -0.16 -7.71 4.61
N THR A 149 -0.16 -7.21 5.84
CA THR A 149 -1.36 -7.11 6.68
C THR A 149 -1.80 -5.66 6.79
N CYS A 150 -3.03 -5.35 6.35
CA CYS A 150 -3.62 -4.02 6.52
C CYS A 150 -4.33 -3.93 7.90
N SER A 151 -4.19 -2.81 8.61
CA SER A 151 -4.68 -2.64 9.98
C SER A 151 -5.84 -1.65 10.13
#